data_AF-A0A543A8X4-F1
#
_entry.id   AF-A0A543A8X4-F1
#
_cell.length_a   1.000
_cell.length_b   1.000
_cell.length_c   1.000
_cell.angle_alpha   90.00
_cell.angle_beta   90.00
_cell.angle_gamma   90.00
#
_symmetry.space_group_name_H-M   'P 1'
#
loop_
_entity.id
_entity.type
_entity.pdbx_description
1 polymer ?
#
loop_
_entity_poly.entity_id
_entity_poly.type
_entity_poly.pdbx_seq_one_letter_code
_entity_poly.pdbx_strand_id
1 'polypeptide(L)' 'MTDDLERLLRWEAAGATWEAIWPRAGEVTVVLCTCDSGEEVDRYTSTAADLIDYVQHPAER' A
#
# COMPACT_ATOMS: atom_id res chain seq x y z
N MET A 1 -14.06 -2.45 2.22
CA MET A 1 -12.74 -3.07 1.98
C MET A 1 -12.69 -3.57 0.56
N THR A 2 -11.82 -2.95 -0.24
CA THR A 2 -11.54 -3.33 -1.62
C THR A 2 -10.47 -4.41 -1.69
N ASP A 3 -10.40 -5.14 -2.81
CA ASP A 3 -9.36 -6.15 -3.07
C ASP A 3 -7.94 -5.57 -2.89
N ASP A 4 -7.74 -4.34 -3.35
CA ASP A 4 -6.47 -3.60 -3.17
C ASP A 4 -6.08 -3.44 -1.68
N LEU A 5 -7.04 -3.11 -0.82
CA LEU A 5 -6.79 -2.96 0.62
C LEU A 5 -6.52 -4.31 1.28
N GLU A 6 -7.28 -5.35 0.92
CA GLU A 6 -7.05 -6.71 1.42
C GLU A 6 -5.65 -7.22 1.02
N ARG A 7 -5.20 -6.88 -0.19
CA ARG A 7 -3.88 -7.19 -0.70
C ARG A 7 -2.78 -6.50 0.12
N LEU A 8 -2.91 -5.20 0.41
CA LEU A 8 -1.95 -4.46 1.22
C LEU A 8 -1.86 -5.02 2.65
N LEU A 9 -3.00 -5.27 3.28
CA LEU A 9 -3.05 -5.81 4.64
C LEU A 9 -2.43 -7.20 4.74
N ARG A 10 -2.61 -8.05 3.72
CA ARG A 10 -1.93 -9.34 3.64
C ARG A 10 -0.41 -9.18 3.53
N TRP A 11 0.05 -8.19 2.78
CA TRP A 11 1.48 -7.89 2.66
C TRP A 11 2.09 -7.49 3.99
N GLU A 12 1.43 -6.60 4.72
CA GLU A 12 1.85 -6.19 6.06
C GLU A 12 1.79 -7.34 7.08
N ALA A 13 0.76 -8.19 7.00
CA ALA A 13 0.65 -9.37 7.85
C ALA A 13 1.80 -10.39 7.60
N ALA A 14 2.41 -10.36 6.41
CA ALA A 14 3.60 -11.15 6.10
C ALA A 14 4.91 -10.49 6.63
N GLY A 15 4.83 -9.29 7.21
CA GLY A 15 5.99 -8.55 7.71
C GLY A 15 6.79 -7.83 6.63
N ALA A 16 6.23 -7.71 5.42
CA ALA A 16 6.88 -7.02 4.32
C ALA A 16 6.53 -5.53 4.31
N THR A 17 7.42 -4.70 3.76
CA THR A 17 7.29 -3.25 3.75
C THR A 17 6.59 -2.78 2.48
N TRP A 18 6.05 -1.57 2.53
CA TRP A 18 5.40 -0.94 1.39
C TRP A 18 5.54 0.58 1.45
N GLU A 19 5.36 1.21 0.30
CA GLU A 19 5.42 2.67 0.14
C GLU A 19 4.20 3.17 -0.64
N ALA A 20 3.63 4.28 -0.22
CA ALA A 20 2.54 4.95 -0.93
C ALA A 20 3.05 6.19 -1.67
N ILE A 21 2.83 6.22 -2.98
CA ILE A 21 3.15 7.33 -3.86
C ILE A 21 1.86 7.99 -4.30
N TRP A 22 1.79 9.32 -4.22
CA TRP A 22 0.60 10.10 -4.55
C TRP A 22 0.82 10.88 -5.85
N PRO A 23 0.59 10.27 -7.03
CA PRO A 23 0.79 10.96 -8.31
C PRO A 23 -0.21 12.09 -8.54
N ARG A 24 -1.42 11.98 -7.97
CA ARG A 24 -2.50 12.97 -8.04
C ARG A 24 -3.47 12.83 -6.87
N ALA A 25 -4.28 13.86 -6.63
CA ALA A 25 -5.32 13.83 -5.60
C ALA A 25 -6.35 12.72 -5.90
N GLY A 26 -6.64 11.86 -4.91
CA GLY A 26 -7.61 10.77 -5.02
C GLY A 26 -7.08 9.52 -5.74
N GLU A 27 -5.78 9.42 -5.98
CA GLU A 27 -5.12 8.22 -6.49
C GLU A 27 -3.85 7.94 -5.70
N VAL A 28 -3.62 6.67 -5.39
CA VAL A 28 -2.39 6.20 -4.75
C VAL A 28 -1.78 5.06 -5.54
N THR A 29 -0.47 5.09 -5.71
CA THR A 29 0.32 3.96 -6.17
C THR A 29 1.00 3.32 -4.97
N VAL A 30 0.65 2.08 -4.68
CA VAL A 30 1.26 1.29 -3.62
C VAL A 30 2.38 0.46 -4.22
N VAL A 31 3.57 0.60 -3.65
CA VAL A 31 4.76 -0.17 -3.98
C VAL A 31 4.98 -1.18 -2.87
N LEU A 32 5.01 -2.46 -3.22
CA LEU A 32 5.25 -3.57 -2.30
C LEU A 32 6.72 -3.93 -2.35
N CYS A 33 7.40 -3.86 -1.21
CA CYS A 33 8.82 -4.07 -1.09
C CYS A 33 9.13 -5.38 -0.36
N THR A 34 10.22 -6.04 -0.75
CA THR A 34 10.72 -7.24 -0.05
C THR A 34 11.06 -6.93 1.41
N CYS A 35 10.84 -7.90 2.29
CA CYS A 35 11.19 -7.83 3.70
C CYS A 35 12.71 -7.74 3.95
N ASP A 36 13.53 -8.35 3.10
CA ASP A 36 14.98 -8.47 3.33
C ASP A 36 15.81 -7.32 2.74
N SER A 37 15.42 -6.82 1.57
CA SER A 37 16.24 -5.88 0.79
C SER A 37 15.54 -4.54 0.52
N GLY A 38 14.24 -4.43 0.79
CA GLY A 38 13.44 -3.26 0.42
C GLY A 38 13.25 -3.10 -1.10
N GLU A 39 13.58 -4.12 -1.89
CA GLU A 39 13.44 -4.10 -3.34
C GLU A 39 11.96 -4.20 -3.74
N GLU A 40 11.54 -3.40 -4.73
CA GLU A 40 10.17 -3.42 -5.27
C GLU A 40 9.86 -4.79 -5.90
N VAL A 41 8.91 -5.50 -5.31
CA VAL A 41 8.40 -6.78 -5.82
C VAL A 41 7.22 -6.54 -6.76
N ASP A 42 6.36 -5.61 -6.40
CA ASP A 42 5.14 -5.31 -7.13
C ASP A 42 4.72 -3.87 -6.90
N ARG A 43 3.95 -3.33 -7.83
CA ARG A 43 3.27 -2.06 -7.64
C ARG A 43 1.92 -2.06 -8.33
N TYR A 44 0.97 -1.37 -7.71
CA TYR A 44 -0.35 -1.17 -8.28
C TYR A 44 -0.88 0.21 -7.94
N THR A 45 -1.75 0.73 -8.80
CA THR A 45 -2.40 2.02 -8.61
C THR A 45 -3.87 1.79 -8.33
N SER A 46 -4.38 2.46 -7.30
CA SER A 46 -5.78 2.36 -6.91
C SER A 46 -6.37 3.73 -6.58
N THR A 47 -7.67 3.83 -6.80
CA THR A 47 -8.51 4.99 -6.46
C THR A 47 -9.56 4.62 -5.41
N ALA A 48 -9.41 3.46 -4.78
CA ALA A 48 -10.30 3.00 -3.72
C ALA A 48 -10.22 3.90 -2.49
N ALA A 49 -11.36 4.45 -2.06
CA ALA A 49 -11.43 5.34 -0.91
C ALA A 49 -10.92 4.67 0.38
N ASP A 50 -11.26 3.39 0.61
CA ASP A 50 -10.81 2.64 1.79
C ASP A 50 -9.27 2.48 1.83
N LEU A 51 -8.64 2.25 0.67
CA LEU A 51 -7.18 2.13 0.58
C LEU A 51 -6.51 3.50 0.78
N ILE A 52 -7.06 4.54 0.16
CA ILE A 52 -6.56 5.91 0.27
C ILE A 52 -6.59 6.37 1.73
N ASP A 53 -7.71 6.17 2.43
CA ASP A 53 -7.85 6.46 3.86
C ASP A 53 -6.80 5.71 4.69
N TYR A 54 -6.66 4.40 4.43
CA TYR A 54 -5.70 3.55 5.12
C TYR A 54 -4.24 4.01 4.96
N VAL A 55 -3.80 4.31 3.73
CA VAL A 55 -2.42 4.72 3.45
C VAL A 55 -2.13 6.19 3.71
N GLN A 56 -3.15 7.03 3.96
CA GLN A 56 -2.97 8.40 4.47
C GLN A 56 -2.64 8.43 5.96
N HIS A 57 -3.03 7.39 6.70
CA HIS A 57 -2.87 7.29 8.14
C HIS A 57 -1.99 6.09 8.60
N PRO A 58 -0.79 5.87 8.02
CA PRO A 58 0.02 4.69 8.35
C PRO A 58 0.64 4.73 9.75
N ALA A 59 0.85 5.92 10.31
CA ALA A 59 1.63 6.13 11.54
C ALA A 59 0.81 6.00 12.84
N GLU A 60 -0.50 5.79 12.76
CA GLU A 60 -1.36 5.62 13.95
C GLU A 60 -1.40 4.15 14.44
N ARG A 61 -0.47 3.31 13.98
CA ARG A 61 -0.48 1.86 14.16
C ARG A 61 0.84 1.31 14.70
#